data_AF-A0AAV4G0U5-F1
#
_entry.id   AF-A0AAV4G0U5-F1
#
_cell.length_a   1.000
_cell.length_b   1.000
_cell.length_c   1.000
_cell.angle_alpha   90.00
_cell.angle_beta   90.00
_cell.angle_gamma   90.00
#
_symmetry.space_group_name_H-M   'P 1'
#
loop_
_entity.id
_entity.type
_entity.pdbx_description
1 polymer ?
#
loop_
_entity_poly.entity_id
_entity_poly.type
_entity_poly.pdbx_seq_one_letter_code
_entity_poly.pdbx_strand_id
1 'polypeptide(L)'
;MSTAADITRNLGPIGVEDVSSTLHWGPESSQDRYDLTRASRYVALENEEEAAAAAAAEEEEEEEEEEEEDDDDDDGDDDDGDDDDDDDDDDDDDDDDDDRGEKNKIWKSSNWADEFHTWRLEWTPEYLATFIDDEEILRVGPDFWQKGGFGGDNIWADGDKMAPFDQEFYLILNVGVGGNNGYFPDGDHYAGAKKPWINHTPWAANDFWKGRNDWLKTWQGEKSAMLVDYVEFRNL
;
A
#
# COMPACT_ATOMS: atom_id res chain seq x y z
N MET A 1 12.59 -18.63 -4.34
CA MET A 1 11.73 -17.47 -4.62
C MET A 1 10.82 -17.31 -3.41
N SER A 2 10.74 -16.12 -2.83
CA SER A 2 9.96 -15.89 -1.61
C SER A 2 9.04 -14.70 -1.82
N THR A 3 7.84 -14.80 -1.28
CA THR A 3 6.97 -13.64 -1.06
C THR A 3 7.31 -13.07 0.31
N ALA A 4 7.46 -11.75 0.43
CA ALA A 4 7.75 -11.07 1.68
C ALA A 4 6.88 -9.81 1.79
N ALA A 5 5.95 -9.79 2.74
CA ALA A 5 5.40 -8.52 3.19
C ALA A 5 6.44 -7.90 4.13
N ASP A 6 7.06 -6.80 3.71
CA ASP A 6 8.09 -6.12 4.49
C ASP A 6 7.44 -4.98 5.28
N ILE A 7 7.46 -5.13 6.60
CA ILE A 7 7.01 -4.14 7.57
C ILE A 7 8.24 -3.56 8.26
N THR A 8 8.54 -2.29 8.01
CA THR A 8 9.69 -1.65 8.64
C THR A 8 9.29 -0.43 9.43
N ARG A 9 9.86 -0.32 10.63
CA ARG A 9 9.79 0.85 11.48
C ARG A 9 11.10 1.62 11.34
N ASN A 10 11.19 2.51 10.34
CA ASN A 10 12.37 3.34 10.15
C ASN A 10 12.12 4.82 10.49
N LEU A 11 13.18 5.61 10.69
CA LEU A 11 13.15 7.09 10.81
C LEU A 11 13.96 7.79 9.69
N GLY A 12 14.43 7.03 8.70
CA GLY A 12 15.14 7.52 7.51
C GLY A 12 14.30 7.48 6.23
N PRO A 13 14.78 7.99 5.09
CA PRO A 13 13.97 8.20 3.86
C PRO A 13 13.46 6.92 3.16
N ILE A 14 13.70 5.73 3.72
CA ILE A 14 13.22 4.43 3.22
C ILE A 14 12.65 3.69 4.43
N GLY A 15 11.40 3.25 4.38
CA GLY A 15 10.78 2.46 5.46
C GLY A 15 10.28 3.27 6.66
N VAL A 16 10.20 4.61 6.53
CA VAL A 16 9.38 5.46 7.41
C VAL A 16 8.00 5.41 6.83
N GLU A 17 7.00 5.03 7.63
CA GLU A 17 5.60 5.07 7.18
C GLU A 17 5.30 4.11 6.00
N ASP A 18 6.29 3.52 5.34
CA ASP A 18 6.06 2.51 4.33
C ASP A 18 5.82 1.14 4.95
N VAL A 19 4.63 0.60 4.70
CA VAL A 19 4.44 -0.85 4.72
C VAL A 19 4.11 -1.30 3.31
N SER A 20 4.85 -2.30 2.85
CA SER A 20 4.77 -2.75 1.47
C SER A 20 4.55 -4.24 1.37
N SER A 21 3.65 -4.62 0.46
CA SER A 21 3.61 -6.00 -0.02
C SER A 21 4.66 -6.14 -1.10
N THR A 22 5.64 -7.02 -0.89
CA THR A 22 6.74 -7.23 -1.82
C THR A 22 6.77 -8.68 -2.31
N LEU A 23 6.83 -8.85 -3.63
CA LEU A 23 7.11 -10.16 -4.24
C LEU A 23 8.55 -10.15 -4.77
N HIS A 24 9.33 -11.18 -4.46
CA HIS A 24 10.70 -11.27 -4.97
C HIS A 24 10.76 -12.32 -6.07
N TRP A 25 11.14 -11.91 -7.27
CA TRP A 25 11.33 -12.80 -8.40
C TRP A 25 12.54 -12.40 -9.26
N GLY A 26 13.15 -13.42 -9.85
CA GLY A 26 14.33 -13.31 -10.68
C GLY A 26 15.02 -14.67 -10.78
N PRO A 27 15.85 -14.89 -11.81
CA PRO A 27 16.56 -16.16 -11.98
C PRO A 27 17.65 -16.37 -10.91
N GLU A 28 18.11 -15.30 -10.26
CA GLU A 28 19.10 -15.34 -9.17
C GLU A 28 18.92 -14.14 -8.22
N SER A 29 19.51 -14.22 -7.02
CA SER A 29 19.34 -13.19 -5.97
C SER A 29 19.84 -11.80 -6.37
N SER A 30 20.85 -11.70 -7.24
CA SER A 30 21.37 -10.43 -7.77
C SER A 30 20.47 -9.81 -8.85
N GLN A 31 19.50 -10.57 -9.35
CA GLN A 31 18.56 -10.17 -10.38
C GLN A 31 17.14 -10.12 -9.87
N ASP A 32 16.99 -10.02 -8.55
CA ASP A 32 15.69 -9.78 -7.94
C ASP A 32 15.06 -8.51 -8.53
N ARG A 33 13.73 -8.52 -8.62
CA ARG A 33 12.91 -7.48 -9.22
C ARG A 33 11.86 -6.92 -8.29
N TYR A 34 12.04 -7.11 -6.99
CA TYR A 34 11.15 -6.62 -5.94
C TYR A 34 10.59 -5.20 -6.18
N ASP A 35 11.38 -4.28 -6.75
CA ASP A 35 10.95 -2.92 -7.09
C ASP A 35 9.74 -2.84 -8.05
N LEU A 36 9.46 -3.82 -8.91
CA LEU A 36 8.26 -3.82 -9.78
C LEU A 36 7.08 -4.60 -9.20
N THR A 37 7.23 -5.15 -8.01
CA THR A 37 6.14 -5.79 -7.26
C THR A 37 6.20 -5.39 -5.80
N ARG A 38 6.46 -4.11 -5.56
CA ARG A 38 6.30 -3.46 -4.27
C ARG A 38 5.37 -2.27 -4.44
N ALA A 39 4.55 -2.04 -3.44
CA ALA A 39 3.77 -0.81 -3.29
C ALA A 39 3.57 -0.53 -1.81
N SER A 40 3.45 0.73 -1.42
CA SER A 40 3.00 1.13 -0.08
C SER A 40 1.72 1.92 -0.18
N ARG A 41 0.87 1.84 0.84
CA ARG A 41 -0.40 2.55 0.87
C ARG A 41 -0.25 4.07 0.81
N TYR A 42 0.80 4.66 1.39
CA TYR A 42 0.99 6.11 1.27
C TYR A 42 1.28 6.55 -0.17
N VAL A 43 2.03 5.76 -0.94
CA VAL A 43 2.24 6.05 -2.37
C VAL A 43 0.96 5.85 -3.19
N ALA A 44 0.12 4.87 -2.83
CA ALA A 44 -1.17 4.69 -3.50
C ALA A 44 -2.07 5.93 -3.31
N LEU A 45 -2.17 6.42 -2.07
CA LEU A 45 -2.98 7.60 -1.73
C LEU A 45 -2.49 8.89 -2.40
N GLU A 46 -1.17 9.12 -2.46
CA GLU A 46 -0.62 10.30 -3.17
C GLU A 46 -1.01 10.28 -4.66
N ASN A 47 -0.96 9.11 -5.31
CA ASN A 47 -1.36 8.98 -6.71
C ASN A 47 -2.87 9.14 -6.91
N GLU A 48 -3.70 8.67 -5.96
CA GLU A 48 -5.15 8.85 -6.02
C GLU A 48 -5.55 10.31 -5.80
N GLU A 49 -4.90 11.03 -4.88
CA GLU A 49 -5.13 12.46 -4.66
C GLU A 49 -4.71 13.28 -5.89
N GLU A 50 -3.56 12.96 -6.50
CA GLU A 50 -3.15 13.59 -7.77
C GLU A 50 -4.12 13.28 -8.92
N ALA A 51 -4.61 12.05 -9.03
CA ALA A 51 -5.58 11.66 -10.06
C ALA A 51 -6.95 12.33 -9.85
N ALA A 52 -7.43 12.41 -8.61
CA ALA A 52 -8.68 13.08 -8.29
C ALA A 52 -8.58 14.60 -8.50
N ALA A 53 -7.44 15.22 -8.15
CA ALA A 53 -7.18 16.62 -8.43
C ALA A 53 -7.11 16.92 -9.93
N ALA A 54 -6.56 15.99 -10.73
CA ALA A 54 -6.53 16.12 -12.19
C ALA A 54 -7.94 15.97 -12.79
N ALA A 55 -8.75 15.01 -12.31
CA ALA A 55 -10.12 14.82 -12.78
C ALA A 55 -11.03 16.01 -12.43
N ALA A 56 -10.92 16.56 -11.21
CA ALA A 56 -11.67 17.75 -10.81
C ALA A 56 -11.28 19.00 -11.62
N ALA A 57 -10.02 19.11 -12.04
CA ALA A 57 -9.58 20.20 -12.91
C ALA A 57 -10.11 20.06 -14.36
N GLU A 58 -10.29 18.82 -14.85
CA GLU A 58 -10.94 18.58 -16.14
C GLU A 58 -12.46 18.89 -16.07
N GLU A 59 -13.15 18.55 -14.97
CA GLU A 59 -14.56 18.92 -14.78
C GLU A 59 -14.77 20.44 -14.67
N GLU A 60 -13.89 21.20 -13.99
CA GLU A 60 -13.97 22.67 -13.95
C GLU A 60 -13.71 23.31 -15.33
N GLU A 61 -12.84 22.74 -16.18
CA GLU A 61 -12.65 23.23 -17.56
C GLU A 61 -13.87 22.91 -18.46
N GLU A 62 -14.54 21.77 -18.28
CA GLU A 62 -15.77 21.45 -19.01
C GLU A 62 -16.96 22.33 -18.58
N GLU A 63 -17.11 22.65 -17.29
CA GLU A 63 -18.15 23.58 -16.81
C GLU A 63 -17.91 25.03 -17.30
N GLU A 64 -16.66 25.49 -17.39
CA GLU A 64 -16.34 26.81 -17.98
C GLU A 64 -16.58 26.86 -19.50
N GLU A 65 -16.46 25.74 -20.22
CA GLU A 65 -16.80 25.67 -21.66
C GLU A 65 -18.32 25.58 -21.90
N GLU A 66 -19.10 24.97 -21.01
CA GLU A 66 -20.57 24.95 -21.12
C GLU A 66 -21.22 26.31 -20.75
N GLU A 67 -20.63 27.11 -19.85
CA GLU A 67 -21.13 28.48 -19.57
C GLU A 67 -20.87 29.50 -20.72
N GLU A 68 -20.01 29.18 -21.70
CA GLU A 68 -19.77 30.03 -22.88
C GLU A 68 -20.66 29.66 -24.09
N GLU A 69 -21.51 28.61 -24.01
CA GLU A 69 -22.43 28.21 -25.09
C GLU A 69 -23.92 28.57 -24.87
N ASP A 70 -24.30 29.10 -23.70
CA ASP A 70 -25.69 29.48 -23.38
C ASP A 70 -25.96 31.00 -23.51
N ASP A 71 -25.74 31.54 -24.72
CA ASP A 71 -26.23 32.86 -25.12
C ASP A 71 -26.92 32.73 -26.49
N ASP A 72 -28.12 32.17 -26.54
CA ASP A 72 -29.15 32.53 -27.55
C ASP A 72 -30.54 31.92 -27.22
N ASP A 73 -31.55 32.80 -27.30
CA ASP A 73 -33.00 32.57 -27.45
C ASP A 73 -33.79 32.03 -26.21
N ASP A 74 -35.00 32.47 -25.85
CA ASP A 74 -35.91 33.56 -26.20
C ASP A 74 -37.12 33.42 -25.24
N ASP A 75 -37.73 34.56 -24.91
CA ASP A 75 -39.04 34.84 -24.32
C ASP A 75 -39.99 33.73 -23.78
N GLY A 76 -40.54 33.96 -22.57
CA GLY A 76 -42.00 34.05 -22.43
C GLY A 76 -42.72 33.27 -21.30
N ASP A 77 -43.39 34.08 -20.47
CA ASP A 77 -44.68 33.87 -19.77
C ASP A 77 -44.77 33.05 -18.47
N ASP A 78 -44.90 33.81 -17.38
CA ASP A 78 -45.89 33.75 -16.28
C ASP A 78 -46.91 32.59 -16.29
N ASP A 79 -47.04 31.89 -15.15
CA ASP A 79 -48.37 31.59 -14.61
C ASP A 79 -48.33 31.37 -13.09
N ASP A 80 -49.29 32.01 -12.43
CA ASP A 80 -49.53 32.06 -10.98
C ASP A 80 -50.10 30.74 -10.43
N GLY A 81 -49.81 30.44 -9.16
CA GLY A 81 -50.46 29.35 -8.43
C GLY A 81 -50.15 29.35 -6.93
N ASP A 82 -50.92 30.13 -6.18
CA ASP A 82 -51.09 30.03 -4.72
C ASP A 82 -51.72 28.68 -4.32
N ASP A 83 -51.37 28.19 -3.13
CA ASP A 83 -52.29 27.77 -2.04
C ASP A 83 -51.68 26.63 -1.16
N ASP A 84 -51.30 27.04 0.06
CA ASP A 84 -51.78 26.56 1.36
C ASP A 84 -51.61 25.08 1.81
N ASP A 85 -50.89 25.00 2.95
CA ASP A 85 -51.29 24.43 4.24
C ASP A 85 -50.99 22.96 4.66
N ASP A 86 -50.48 22.92 5.90
CA ASP A 86 -50.65 21.96 7.00
C ASP A 86 -49.78 20.69 7.10
N ASP A 87 -48.73 20.84 7.92
CA ASP A 87 -48.52 20.25 9.27
C ASP A 87 -48.69 18.73 9.54
N ASP A 88 -47.76 18.32 10.41
CA ASP A 88 -47.73 17.17 11.34
C ASP A 88 -47.21 15.81 10.84
N ASP A 89 -45.93 15.59 11.15
CA ASP A 89 -45.41 14.56 12.05
C ASP A 89 -46.12 13.19 12.06
N ASP A 90 -45.40 12.15 11.64
CA ASP A 90 -45.15 10.99 12.50
C ASP A 90 -44.01 10.12 11.93
N ASP A 91 -42.97 10.04 12.76
CA ASP A 91 -41.90 9.06 12.88
C ASP A 91 -42.12 7.71 12.18
N ASP A 92 -41.17 7.32 11.32
CA ASP A 92 -40.66 5.94 11.19
C ASP A 92 -39.37 5.97 10.34
N ASP A 93 -38.32 6.63 10.85
CA ASP A 93 -36.95 6.44 10.37
C ASP A 93 -36.38 5.18 11.04
N ASP A 94 -36.59 4.04 10.40
CA ASP A 94 -35.71 2.88 10.53
C ASP A 94 -34.35 3.29 9.92
N ASP A 95 -33.48 3.84 10.78
CA ASP A 95 -32.04 4.01 10.54
C ASP A 95 -31.39 2.63 10.34
N ASP A 96 -31.57 2.04 9.15
CA ASP A 96 -30.60 1.13 8.59
C ASP A 96 -29.32 1.95 8.33
N ASP A 97 -28.42 1.88 9.32
CA ASP A 97 -27.03 2.36 9.35
C ASP A 97 -26.19 1.69 8.23
N ASP A 98 -26.60 1.83 6.97
CA ASP A 98 -25.81 1.55 5.80
C ASP A 98 -24.89 2.78 5.58
N ASP A 99 -23.85 2.87 6.43
CA ASP A 99 -22.73 3.81 6.32
C ASP A 99 -21.94 3.54 5.03
N ARG A 100 -22.57 3.83 3.90
CA ARG A 100 -21.93 4.08 2.60
C ARG A 100 -21.64 5.57 2.45
N GLY A 101 -21.12 6.17 3.51
CA GLY A 101 -20.47 7.47 3.43
C GLY A 101 -19.06 7.28 2.88
N GLU A 102 -18.89 7.37 1.56
CA GLU A 102 -17.62 7.74 0.94
C GLU A 102 -17.24 9.16 1.44
N LYS A 103 -16.64 9.21 2.63
CA LYS A 103 -16.11 10.44 3.22
C LYS A 103 -14.63 10.20 3.44
N ASN A 104 -13.82 10.85 2.58
CA ASN A 104 -12.41 11.16 2.76
C ASN A 104 -11.86 10.60 4.06
N LYS A 105 -11.38 9.37 3.99
CA LYS A 105 -10.73 8.69 5.10
C LYS A 105 -9.40 9.41 5.28
N ILE A 106 -9.42 10.51 6.02
CA ILE A 106 -8.22 11.27 6.39
C ILE A 106 -7.45 10.36 7.33
N TRP A 107 -6.54 9.58 6.75
CA TRP A 107 -5.64 8.70 7.46
C TRP A 107 -4.67 9.55 8.25
N LYS A 108 -5.04 9.87 9.50
CA LYS A 108 -4.10 10.46 10.46
C LYS A 108 -2.88 9.56 10.50
N SER A 109 -1.71 10.18 10.39
CA SER A 109 -0.36 9.64 10.48
C SER A 109 -0.10 8.86 11.78
N SER A 110 -0.84 7.77 11.97
CA SER A 110 -0.53 6.74 12.94
C SER A 110 0.59 5.90 12.36
N ASN A 111 1.59 5.59 13.19
CA ASN A 111 2.66 4.71 12.78
C ASN A 111 2.06 3.32 12.56
N TRP A 112 2.27 2.72 11.40
CA TRP A 112 1.83 1.36 11.07
C TRP A 112 2.18 0.26 12.08
N ALA A 113 3.19 0.50 12.91
CA ALA A 113 3.58 -0.42 13.97
C ALA A 113 2.69 -0.34 15.22
N ASP A 114 1.76 0.63 15.30
CA ASP A 114 0.96 0.91 16.49
C ASP A 114 -0.43 0.23 16.47
N GLU A 115 -0.91 -0.23 15.31
CA GLU A 115 -2.24 -0.85 15.13
C GLU A 115 -2.16 -2.20 14.39
N PHE A 116 -3.21 -3.01 14.51
CA PHE A 116 -3.36 -4.22 13.70
C PHE A 116 -3.88 -3.86 12.31
N HIS A 117 -3.29 -4.47 11.29
CA HIS A 117 -3.69 -4.29 9.89
C HIS A 117 -4.02 -5.64 9.26
N THR A 118 -4.99 -5.65 8.34
CA THR A 118 -5.31 -6.86 7.58
C THR A 118 -4.53 -6.88 6.27
N TRP A 119 -3.72 -7.91 6.10
CA TRP A 119 -2.91 -8.14 4.92
C TRP A 119 -3.54 -9.24 4.10
N ARG A 120 -3.77 -8.97 2.81
CA ARG A 120 -4.39 -9.95 1.92
C ARG A 120 -3.60 -10.07 0.63
N LEU A 121 -3.38 -11.31 0.21
CA LEU A 121 -2.88 -11.66 -1.10
C LEU A 121 -3.98 -12.43 -1.83
N GLU A 122 -4.49 -11.86 -2.90
CA GLU A 122 -5.24 -12.60 -3.90
C GLU A 122 -4.25 -13.22 -4.88
N TRP A 123 -4.31 -14.54 -4.99
CA TRP A 123 -3.50 -15.31 -5.91
C TRP A 123 -4.39 -16.09 -6.84
N THR A 124 -4.37 -15.70 -8.10
CA THR A 124 -5.18 -16.32 -9.15
C THR A 124 -4.30 -16.80 -10.30
N PRO A 125 -4.82 -17.66 -11.19
CA PRO A 125 -4.15 -17.96 -12.44
C PRO A 125 -3.96 -16.73 -13.34
N GLU A 126 -4.62 -15.59 -13.08
CA GLU A 126 -4.60 -14.39 -13.92
C GLU A 126 -3.72 -13.27 -13.38
N TYR A 127 -3.58 -13.16 -12.06
CA TYR A 127 -2.88 -12.07 -11.39
C TYR A 127 -2.54 -12.40 -9.94
N LEU A 128 -1.63 -11.61 -9.40
CA LEU A 128 -1.44 -11.42 -7.95
C LEU A 128 -1.91 -10.01 -7.61
N ALA A 129 -2.75 -9.88 -6.58
CA ALA A 129 -3.16 -8.59 -6.04
C ALA A 129 -2.96 -8.58 -4.53
N THR A 130 -2.47 -7.46 -4.00
CA THR A 130 -2.18 -7.33 -2.58
C THR A 130 -2.94 -6.16 -2.00
N PHE A 131 -3.42 -6.34 -0.78
CA PHE A 131 -4.27 -5.38 -0.11
C PHE A 131 -3.79 -5.12 1.31
N ILE A 132 -4.04 -3.90 1.77
CA ILE A 132 -3.88 -3.49 3.16
C ILE A 132 -5.20 -2.86 3.61
N ASP A 133 -5.79 -3.38 4.68
CA ASP A 133 -7.07 -2.86 5.21
C ASP A 133 -8.16 -2.74 4.13
N ASP A 134 -8.26 -3.76 3.29
CA ASP A 134 -9.15 -3.90 2.13
C ASP A 134 -8.89 -2.98 0.92
N GLU A 135 -7.88 -2.11 1.01
CA GLU A 135 -7.42 -1.25 -0.08
C GLU A 135 -6.41 -1.99 -0.96
N GLU A 136 -6.66 -2.05 -2.29
CA GLU A 136 -5.73 -2.66 -3.24
C GLU A 136 -4.52 -1.76 -3.46
N ILE A 137 -3.32 -2.21 -3.10
CA ILE A 137 -2.11 -1.42 -3.24
C ILE A 137 -1.24 -1.84 -4.44
N LEU A 138 -1.40 -3.07 -4.93
CA LEU A 138 -0.63 -3.59 -6.06
C LEU A 138 -1.41 -4.70 -6.76
N ARG A 139 -1.40 -4.65 -8.09
CA ARG A 139 -1.84 -5.73 -8.96
C ARG A 139 -0.82 -5.99 -10.04
N VAL A 140 -0.39 -7.25 -10.17
CA VAL A 140 0.56 -7.69 -11.18
C VAL A 140 0.03 -8.91 -11.92
N GLY A 141 0.02 -8.81 -13.25
CA GLY A 141 -0.35 -9.88 -14.16
C GLY A 141 0.86 -10.68 -14.69
N PRO A 142 0.62 -11.58 -15.66
CA PRO A 142 1.60 -12.49 -16.28
C PRO A 142 2.83 -11.82 -16.91
N ASP A 143 3.68 -12.62 -17.56
CA ASP A 143 4.88 -12.16 -18.29
C ASP A 143 6.01 -11.66 -17.38
N PHE A 144 6.18 -12.30 -16.22
CA PHE A 144 7.20 -11.94 -15.24
C PHE A 144 8.63 -11.94 -15.79
N TRP A 145 8.92 -12.78 -16.80
CA TRP A 145 10.24 -12.81 -17.43
C TRP A 145 10.53 -11.53 -18.19
N GLN A 146 9.56 -11.11 -19.01
CA GLN A 146 9.60 -9.91 -19.82
C GLN A 146 9.55 -8.66 -18.95
N LYS A 147 8.66 -8.63 -17.94
CA LYS A 147 8.57 -7.53 -16.95
C LYS A 147 9.88 -7.34 -16.20
N GLY A 148 10.56 -8.43 -15.84
CA GLY A 148 11.88 -8.38 -15.23
C GLY A 148 13.01 -7.95 -16.18
N GLY A 149 12.75 -7.86 -17.49
CA GLY A 149 13.75 -7.49 -18.48
C GLY A 149 14.91 -8.50 -18.55
N PHE A 150 14.65 -9.77 -18.25
CA PHE A 150 15.69 -10.79 -18.23
C PHE A 150 16.09 -11.19 -19.65
N GLY A 151 17.41 -11.34 -19.87
CA GLY A 151 17.97 -11.77 -21.15
C GLY A 151 18.23 -13.28 -21.21
N GLY A 152 18.37 -13.80 -22.42
CA GLY A 152 18.62 -15.23 -22.67
C GLY A 152 17.34 -16.05 -22.82
N ASP A 153 17.47 -17.35 -22.69
CA ASP A 153 16.33 -18.28 -22.78
C ASP A 153 15.44 -18.13 -21.54
N ASN A 154 14.13 -17.93 -21.76
CA ASN A 154 13.18 -17.82 -20.67
C ASN A 154 13.05 -19.15 -19.92
N ILE A 155 13.57 -19.20 -18.70
CA ILE A 155 13.57 -20.41 -17.87
C ILE A 155 12.16 -20.77 -17.35
N TRP A 156 11.19 -19.87 -17.50
CA TRP A 156 9.78 -20.07 -17.14
C TRP A 156 8.91 -20.38 -18.37
N ALA A 157 9.50 -20.55 -19.56
CA ALA A 157 8.76 -20.76 -20.81
C ALA A 157 7.89 -22.04 -20.81
N ASP A 158 8.27 -23.05 -20.02
CA ASP A 158 7.53 -24.31 -19.91
C ASP A 158 6.46 -24.29 -18.79
N GLY A 159 6.40 -23.22 -17.98
CA GLY A 159 5.41 -23.03 -16.93
C GLY A 159 4.10 -22.43 -17.46
N ASP A 160 3.16 -22.16 -16.54
CA ASP A 160 1.95 -21.41 -16.89
C ASP A 160 2.27 -19.91 -17.06
N LYS A 161 1.34 -19.10 -17.55
CA LYS A 161 1.46 -17.65 -17.74
C LYS A 161 1.88 -16.91 -16.47
N MET A 162 1.53 -17.45 -15.30
CA MET A 162 1.91 -16.91 -13.99
C MET A 162 3.27 -17.38 -13.48
N ALA A 163 3.99 -18.23 -14.22
CA ALA A 163 5.33 -18.66 -13.84
C ALA A 163 6.22 -17.43 -13.58
N PRO A 164 6.89 -17.36 -12.43
CA PRO A 164 7.21 -18.48 -11.52
C PRO A 164 6.23 -18.72 -10.35
N PHE A 165 5.11 -18.00 -10.31
CA PHE A 165 4.06 -18.07 -9.29
C PHE A 165 2.94 -19.08 -9.65
N ASP A 166 3.29 -20.12 -10.39
CA ASP A 166 2.41 -21.19 -10.87
C ASP A 166 2.61 -22.51 -10.09
N GLN A 167 3.22 -22.44 -8.90
CA GLN A 167 3.53 -23.57 -8.04
C GLN A 167 3.17 -23.28 -6.58
N GLU A 168 3.29 -24.28 -5.70
CA GLU A 168 3.05 -24.10 -4.26
C GLU A 168 4.18 -23.31 -3.60
N PHE A 169 3.82 -22.41 -2.67
CA PHE A 169 4.75 -21.61 -1.88
C PHE A 169 4.48 -21.74 -0.39
N TYR A 170 5.48 -21.38 0.41
CA TYR A 170 5.36 -21.27 1.86
C TYR A 170 5.12 -19.81 2.26
N LEU A 171 4.16 -19.59 3.15
CA LEU A 171 4.06 -18.32 3.87
C LEU A 171 5.17 -18.26 4.93
N ILE A 172 5.96 -17.18 4.90
CA ILE A 172 7.01 -16.90 5.89
C ILE A 172 6.67 -15.58 6.55
N LEU A 173 6.56 -15.60 7.89
CA LEU A 173 6.45 -14.40 8.71
C LEU A 173 7.74 -14.30 9.54
N ASN A 174 8.41 -13.15 9.50
CA ASN A 174 9.65 -12.95 10.23
C ASN A 174 9.76 -11.53 10.80
N VAL A 175 10.70 -11.35 11.73
CA VAL A 175 11.18 -10.04 12.16
C VAL A 175 12.68 -10.02 11.96
N GLY A 176 13.13 -9.31 10.93
CA GLY A 176 14.55 -9.08 10.65
C GLY A 176 15.08 -7.88 11.42
N VAL A 177 16.26 -8.02 12.03
CA VAL A 177 16.95 -6.89 12.66
C VAL A 177 18.37 -6.80 12.15
N GLY A 178 18.78 -5.58 11.87
CA GLY A 178 20.05 -5.30 11.23
C GLY A 178 19.93 -5.50 9.72
N GLY A 179 20.85 -4.89 9.00
CA GLY A 179 20.85 -4.92 7.54
C GLY A 179 22.09 -4.20 7.04
N ASN A 180 22.86 -4.84 6.16
CA ASN A 180 24.15 -4.35 5.70
C ASN A 180 24.19 -4.06 4.19
N ASN A 181 23.03 -4.13 3.55
CA ASN A 181 22.82 -3.99 2.10
C ASN A 181 22.47 -2.56 1.66
N GLY A 182 22.48 -1.59 2.59
CA GLY A 182 22.10 -0.21 2.29
C GLY A 182 20.71 0.19 2.78
N TYR A 183 19.86 -0.78 3.15
CA TYR A 183 18.47 -0.54 3.55
C TYR A 183 18.35 0.47 4.71
N PHE A 184 19.20 0.33 5.74
CA PHE A 184 19.36 1.32 6.79
C PHE A 184 20.52 2.25 6.42
N PRO A 185 20.30 3.54 6.11
CA PRO A 185 21.39 4.46 5.74
C PRO A 185 22.47 4.58 6.83
N ASP A 186 23.72 4.82 6.42
CA ASP A 186 24.81 5.04 7.37
C ASP A 186 24.70 6.42 8.04
N GLY A 187 24.95 6.46 9.35
CA GLY A 187 24.87 7.69 10.15
C GLY A 187 23.48 8.03 10.69
N ASP A 188 22.48 7.24 10.34
CA ASP A 188 21.08 7.46 10.70
C ASP A 188 20.77 7.13 12.18
N HIS A 189 19.61 7.58 12.67
CA HIS A 189 19.17 7.41 14.06
C HIS A 189 17.76 6.82 14.14
N TYR A 190 17.60 5.77 14.94
CA TYR A 190 16.35 5.02 15.09
C TYR A 190 15.91 4.98 16.53
N ALA A 191 14.69 5.46 16.80
CA ALA A 191 14.15 5.59 18.16
C ALA A 191 15.14 6.30 19.12
N GLY A 192 15.85 7.32 18.62
CA GLY A 192 16.84 8.08 19.37
C GLY A 192 18.21 7.41 19.55
N ALA A 193 18.41 6.20 19.02
CA ALA A 193 19.70 5.51 19.02
C ALA A 193 20.38 5.65 17.65
N LYS A 194 21.65 6.07 17.63
CA LYS A 194 22.45 6.08 16.40
C LYS A 194 22.68 4.65 15.90
N LYS A 195 22.53 4.42 14.59
CA LYS A 195 22.90 3.15 13.94
C LYS A 195 24.38 2.80 14.24
N PRO A 196 24.68 1.67 14.90
CA PRO A 196 26.03 1.38 15.37
C PRO A 196 26.93 0.67 14.35
N TRP A 197 26.42 0.22 13.21
CA TRP A 197 27.21 -0.45 12.16
C TRP A 197 27.25 0.37 10.85
N ILE A 198 28.26 0.11 10.03
CA ILE A 198 28.44 0.73 8.71
C ILE A 198 28.15 -0.32 7.62
N ASN A 199 27.37 0.06 6.61
CA ASN A 199 27.00 -0.81 5.50
C ASN A 199 28.23 -1.35 4.75
N HIS A 200 28.12 -2.55 4.19
CA HIS A 200 29.15 -3.26 3.41
C HIS A 200 30.50 -3.51 4.11
N THR A 201 30.60 -3.28 5.42
CA THR A 201 31.81 -3.64 6.19
C THR A 201 31.76 -5.10 6.64
N PRO A 202 32.91 -5.81 6.69
CA PRO A 202 32.96 -7.19 7.19
C PRO A 202 32.72 -7.28 8.71
N TRP A 203 32.74 -6.16 9.42
CA TRP A 203 32.58 -6.08 10.87
C TRP A 203 31.18 -5.62 11.28
N ALA A 204 30.26 -5.36 10.34
CA ALA A 204 28.94 -4.78 10.62
C ALA A 204 28.16 -5.53 11.71
N ALA A 205 28.14 -6.86 11.67
CA ALA A 205 27.48 -7.68 12.69
C ALA A 205 28.15 -7.53 14.08
N ASN A 206 29.47 -7.38 14.13
CA ASN A 206 30.20 -7.17 15.38
C ASN A 206 29.93 -5.78 15.96
N ASP A 207 29.88 -4.76 15.12
CA ASP A 207 29.60 -3.38 15.53
C ASP A 207 28.14 -3.22 15.97
N PHE A 208 27.20 -3.87 15.26
CA PHE A 208 25.82 -4.02 15.69
C PHE A 208 25.75 -4.60 17.11
N TRP A 209 26.42 -5.71 17.36
CA TRP A 209 26.43 -6.35 18.68
C TRP A 209 27.11 -5.49 19.76
N LYS A 210 28.19 -4.78 19.44
CA LYS A 210 28.87 -3.87 20.38
C LYS A 210 27.96 -2.70 20.80
N GLY A 211 27.16 -2.19 19.88
CA GLY A 211 26.18 -1.12 20.13
C GLY A 211 24.94 -1.51 20.93
N ARG A 212 24.81 -2.78 21.35
CA ARG A 212 23.60 -3.29 22.00
C ARG A 212 23.15 -2.54 23.25
N ASN A 213 24.06 -1.93 23.99
CA ASN A 213 23.68 -1.16 25.17
C ASN A 213 22.84 0.08 24.81
N ASP A 214 22.87 0.54 23.56
CA ASP A 214 22.07 1.66 23.07
C ASP A 214 20.75 1.17 22.50
N TRP A 215 20.77 0.24 21.54
CA TRP A 215 19.55 -0.22 20.88
C TRP A 215 18.73 -1.24 21.68
N LEU A 216 19.31 -2.03 22.59
CA LEU A 216 18.54 -3.06 23.31
C LEU A 216 17.44 -2.44 24.20
N LYS A 217 17.63 -1.20 24.64
CA LYS A 217 16.65 -0.46 25.46
C LYS A 217 15.39 -0.09 24.67
N THR A 218 15.47 -0.06 23.34
CA THR A 218 14.31 0.25 22.48
C THR A 218 13.40 -0.97 22.31
N TRP A 219 13.88 -2.17 22.63
CA TRP A 219 13.12 -3.42 22.57
C TRP A 219 12.25 -3.59 23.81
N GLN A 220 10.99 -3.17 23.73
CA GLN A 220 10.08 -3.08 24.87
C GLN A 220 8.99 -4.16 24.83
N GLY A 221 9.40 -5.43 24.77
CA GLY A 221 8.49 -6.58 24.78
C GLY A 221 7.55 -6.56 23.57
N GLU A 222 6.24 -6.61 23.81
CA GLU A 222 5.20 -6.63 22.77
C GLU A 222 5.27 -5.42 21.83
N LYS A 223 5.75 -4.26 22.30
CA LYS A 223 5.95 -3.06 21.46
C LYS A 223 7.02 -3.21 20.38
N SER A 224 7.74 -4.33 20.38
CA SER A 224 8.80 -4.65 19.44
C SER A 224 8.66 -6.07 18.88
N ALA A 225 7.54 -6.73 19.16
CA ALA A 225 7.22 -8.05 18.65
C ALA A 225 6.31 -7.93 17.42
N MET A 226 6.41 -8.90 16.51
CA MET A 226 5.35 -9.13 15.53
C MET A 226 4.22 -9.86 16.23
N LEU A 227 3.07 -9.20 16.33
CA LEU A 227 1.84 -9.77 16.87
C LEU A 227 0.96 -10.22 15.69
N VAL A 228 0.46 -11.44 15.76
CA VAL A 228 -0.42 -12.01 14.73
C VAL A 228 -1.68 -12.48 15.43
N ASP A 229 -2.81 -11.87 15.06
CA ASP A 229 -4.11 -12.27 15.58
C ASP A 229 -4.60 -13.55 14.88
N TYR A 230 -4.61 -13.53 13.54
CA TYR A 230 -4.97 -14.70 12.73
C TYR A 230 -4.18 -14.79 11.43
N VAL A 231 -4.16 -16.00 10.87
CA VAL A 231 -3.76 -16.28 9.49
C VAL A 231 -4.84 -17.16 8.89
N GLU A 232 -5.32 -16.79 7.72
CA GLU A 232 -6.37 -17.52 7.04
C GLU A 232 -6.01 -17.77 5.58
N PHE A 233 -6.34 -18.98 5.11
CA PHE A 233 -6.25 -19.36 3.71
C PHE A 233 -7.66 -19.68 3.22
N ARG A 234 -8.11 -18.95 2.19
CA ARG A 234 -9.42 -19.16 1.55
C ARG A 234 -9.20 -19.52 0.09
N ASN A 235 -10.00 -20.47 -0.39
CA ASN A 235 -10.19 -20.65 -1.83
C ASN A 235 -11.39 -19.80 -2.22
N LEU A 236 -11.24 -19.03 -3.30
CA LEU A 236 -12.32 -18.26 -3.91
C LEU A 236 -13.26 -19.17 -4.72
#